data_AF-A0A067DBN9-F1
#
_entry.id   AF-A0A067DBN9-F1
#
_cell.length_a   1.000
_cell.length_b   1.000
_cell.length_c   1.000
_cell.angle_alpha   90.00
_cell.angle_beta   90.00
_cell.angle_gamma   90.00
#
_symmetry.space_group_name_H-M   'P 1'
#
loop_
_entity.id
_entity.type
_entity.pdbx_description
1 polymer ?
#
loop_
_entity_poly.entity_id
_entity_poly.type
_entity_poly.pdbx_seq_one_letter_code
_entity_poly.pdbx_strand_id
1 'polypeptide(L)'
;MATTAVENVTAKAEALVLQKATAIGEVAKENVGCENGTKVAEDQNAIAELAKEKMNCENRTKVAEAEELSDERVQEDKEKTGNEVRKEEAKEDIAVEVEPKTGVSFPVKLNDGKQLNCVGLRKKSMLGLGIKIYGFGIYADNEKLKELLRSKIGKALAKATKEMYQTVIDSDAGMTVRIVIVFSNLTMSMVKKNFDEGLGASIKKLTGGKKNDELANKVMGHASEDIKLTSGSVIEISRLPGYTLQARVMDQVVSNVESELLCKAYIHMYLGDDAFDKDAKEKLGMSLLSLF
;
A
#
# COMPACT_ATOMS: atom_id res chain seq x y z
N MET A 1 21.95 48.28 -2.39
CA MET A 1 22.90 47.56 -1.51
C MET A 1 22.13 46.74 -0.47
N ALA A 2 21.50 45.63 -0.87
CA ALA A 2 20.77 44.75 0.06
C ALA A 2 20.61 43.34 -0.53
N THR A 3 21.71 42.71 -0.96
CA THR A 3 21.66 41.35 -1.54
C THR A 3 22.83 40.46 -1.13
N THR A 4 23.69 40.89 -0.20
CA THR A 4 24.90 40.14 0.19
C THR A 4 24.90 39.63 1.64
N ALA A 5 23.83 39.83 2.40
CA ALA A 5 23.77 39.44 3.82
C ALA A 5 23.07 38.09 4.07
N VAL A 6 22.21 37.61 3.18
CA VAL A 6 21.40 36.39 3.41
C VAL A 6 22.16 35.12 3.02
N GLU A 7 22.98 35.16 1.97
CA GLU A 7 23.77 33.99 1.53
C GLU A 7 24.87 33.59 2.54
N ASN A 8 25.36 34.55 3.34
CA ASN A 8 26.47 34.31 4.27
C ASN A 8 26.02 33.69 5.62
N VAL A 9 24.71 33.67 5.90
CA VAL A 9 24.15 33.01 7.10
C VAL A 9 23.85 31.53 6.82
N THR A 10 23.40 31.21 5.60
CA THR A 10 23.04 29.85 5.19
C THR A 10 24.28 28.95 5.06
N ALA A 11 25.35 29.45 4.42
CA ALA A 11 26.61 28.70 4.28
C ALA A 11 27.28 28.42 5.65
N LYS A 12 27.10 29.32 6.63
CA LYS A 12 27.66 29.16 7.98
C LYS A 12 26.86 28.19 8.85
N ALA A 13 25.56 28.04 8.59
CA ALA A 13 24.72 27.03 9.22
C ALA A 13 25.00 25.61 8.68
N GLU A 14 25.24 25.48 7.37
CA GLU A 14 25.58 24.21 6.73
C GLU A 14 26.95 23.67 7.17
N ALA A 15 27.95 24.54 7.31
CA ALA A 15 29.27 24.16 7.83
C ALA A 15 29.22 23.68 9.30
N LEU A 16 28.34 24.26 10.13
CA LEU A 16 28.19 23.87 11.54
C LEU A 16 27.46 22.53 11.71
N VAL A 17 26.56 22.17 10.78
CA VAL A 17 25.87 20.87 10.74
C VAL A 17 26.83 19.77 10.29
N LEU A 18 27.69 20.04 9.32
CA LEU A 18 28.70 19.08 8.84
C LEU A 18 29.76 18.78 9.91
N GLN A 19 30.19 19.79 10.67
CA GLN A 19 31.19 19.61 11.74
C GLN A 19 30.64 18.83 12.95
N LYS A 20 29.33 18.95 13.25
CA LYS A 20 28.67 18.15 14.30
C LYS A 20 28.45 16.70 13.87
N ALA A 21 28.23 16.43 12.59
CA ALA A 21 28.07 15.06 12.09
C ALA A 21 29.38 14.25 12.17
N THR A 22 30.53 14.89 11.97
CA THR A 22 31.84 14.22 12.08
C THR A 22 32.23 13.91 13.54
N ALA A 23 31.91 14.81 14.49
CA ALA A 23 32.21 14.59 15.91
C ALA A 23 31.40 13.46 16.56
N ILE A 24 30.20 13.16 16.05
CA ILE A 24 29.35 12.07 16.55
C ILE A 24 29.85 10.70 16.03
N GLY A 25 30.54 10.68 14.88
CA GLY A 25 31.12 9.47 14.30
C GLY A 25 32.37 8.94 15.01
N GLU A 26 33.12 9.80 15.72
CA GLU A 26 34.36 9.39 16.40
C GLU A 26 34.15 8.95 17.86
N VAL A 27 33.07 9.34 18.53
CA VAL A 27 32.82 8.96 19.94
C VAL A 27 32.19 7.56 20.07
N ALA A 28 31.67 6.97 18.99
CA ALA A 28 30.97 5.68 19.03
C ALA A 28 31.89 4.43 18.90
N LYS A 29 33.22 4.59 18.93
CA LYS A 29 34.16 3.44 18.90
C LYS A 29 34.57 2.90 20.26
N GLU A 30 34.17 3.54 21.36
CA GLU A 30 34.34 3.00 22.71
C GLU A 30 33.00 3.04 23.46
N ASN A 31 32.25 1.94 23.36
CA ASN A 31 31.55 1.31 24.49
C ASN A 31 30.69 0.15 23.97
N VAL A 32 31.22 -1.06 24.15
CA VAL A 32 30.50 -2.33 24.01
C VAL A 32 29.81 -2.61 25.35
N GLY A 33 28.48 -2.74 25.35
CA GLY A 33 27.72 -3.11 26.54
C GLY A 33 26.21 -3.31 26.29
N CYS A 34 25.82 -4.58 26.20
CA CYS A 34 24.51 -5.22 26.40
C CYS A 34 23.16 -4.51 26.08
N GLU A 35 22.40 -5.26 25.25
CA GLU A 35 20.95 -5.51 25.26
C GLU A 35 19.96 -4.46 24.71
N ASN A 36 19.02 -4.98 23.90
CA ASN A 36 17.86 -4.36 23.23
C ASN A 36 18.11 -3.56 21.94
N GLY A 37 18.42 -4.26 20.83
CA GLY A 37 18.51 -3.68 19.49
C GLY A 37 17.74 -4.50 18.44
N THR A 38 16.51 -4.11 18.12
CA THR A 38 15.88 -4.54 16.86
C THR A 38 14.98 -3.47 16.23
N LYS A 39 14.48 -2.48 16.98
CA LYS A 39 13.63 -1.41 16.43
C LYS A 39 14.36 -0.21 15.81
N VAL A 40 15.66 -0.07 15.99
CA VAL A 40 16.41 1.13 15.54
C VAL A 40 17.09 0.93 14.18
N ALA A 41 17.33 -0.32 13.76
CA ALA A 41 18.05 -0.63 12.52
C ALA A 41 17.16 -0.54 11.26
N GLU A 42 15.84 -0.72 11.38
CA GLU A 42 14.91 -0.74 10.24
C GLU A 42 14.61 0.68 9.69
N ASP A 43 14.60 1.71 10.55
CA ASP A 43 14.35 3.10 10.14
C ASP A 43 15.58 3.76 9.49
N GLN A 44 16.80 3.36 9.87
CA GLN A 44 18.04 3.96 9.35
C GLN A 44 18.31 3.58 7.89
N ASN A 45 17.90 2.38 7.44
CA ASN A 45 18.15 1.91 6.09
C ASN A 45 17.20 2.56 5.05
N ALA A 46 15.97 2.89 5.45
CA ALA A 46 15.01 3.60 4.60
C ALA A 46 15.38 5.08 4.39
N ILE A 47 15.95 5.73 5.41
CA ILE A 47 16.45 7.12 5.32
C ILE A 47 17.65 7.20 4.36
N ALA A 48 18.55 6.21 4.39
CA ALA A 48 19.73 6.17 3.53
C ALA A 48 19.40 5.96 2.04
N GLU A 49 18.36 5.19 1.70
CA GLU A 49 17.92 5.02 0.31
C GLU A 49 17.24 6.28 -0.25
N LEU A 50 16.36 6.92 0.52
CA LEU A 50 15.69 8.16 0.08
C LEU A 50 16.68 9.33 -0.05
N ALA A 51 17.73 9.38 0.77
CA ALA A 51 18.79 10.38 0.65
C ALA A 51 19.66 10.16 -0.60
N LYS A 52 19.94 8.89 -0.98
CA LYS A 52 20.68 8.56 -2.21
C LYS A 52 19.87 8.87 -3.47
N GLU A 53 18.56 8.70 -3.46
CA GLU A 53 17.70 9.04 -4.60
C GLU A 53 17.54 10.55 -4.80
N LYS A 54 17.49 11.35 -3.72
CA LYS A 54 17.46 12.82 -3.83
C LYS A 54 18.71 13.38 -4.52
N MET A 55 19.89 12.80 -4.26
CA MET A 55 21.15 13.24 -4.87
C MET A 55 21.25 12.92 -6.37
N ASN A 56 20.44 11.99 -6.90
CA ASN A 56 20.45 11.61 -8.31
C ASN A 56 19.47 12.44 -9.18
N CYS A 57 18.46 13.09 -8.58
CA CYS A 57 17.51 13.95 -9.30
C CYS A 57 18.04 15.35 -9.61
N GLU A 58 19.03 15.86 -8.86
CA GLU A 58 19.58 17.20 -9.08
C GLU A 58 20.56 17.29 -10.26
N ASN A 59 20.98 16.14 -10.83
CA ASN A 59 21.95 16.09 -11.94
C ASN A 59 21.35 15.92 -13.34
N ARG A 60 20.02 16.03 -13.52
CA ARG A 60 19.38 15.82 -14.84
C ARG A 60 18.53 16.97 -15.38
N THR A 61 18.69 18.18 -14.88
CA THR A 61 17.97 19.35 -15.41
C THR A 61 18.91 20.47 -15.83
N LYS A 62 19.63 20.26 -16.94
CA LYS A 62 20.10 21.33 -17.83
C LYS A 62 20.05 20.81 -19.27
N VAL A 63 19.66 21.69 -20.21
CA VAL A 63 19.40 21.48 -21.65
C VAL A 63 17.94 21.02 -21.93
N ALA A 64 17.03 21.79 -22.54
CA ALA A 64 17.12 22.89 -23.49
C ALA A 64 15.91 23.87 -23.41
N GLU A 65 16.19 25.18 -23.48
CA GLU A 65 15.43 26.22 -24.20
C GLU A 65 16.00 26.26 -25.63
N ALA A 66 15.39 26.70 -26.74
CA ALA A 66 14.13 27.30 -27.15
C ALA A 66 14.09 27.19 -28.70
N GLU A 67 12.93 27.32 -29.35
CA GLU A 67 12.74 28.11 -30.59
C GLU A 67 11.25 28.17 -31.00
N GLU A 68 10.85 29.31 -31.56
CA GLU A 68 9.51 29.87 -31.68
C GLU A 68 9.01 29.98 -33.16
N LEU A 69 7.67 30.05 -33.32
CA LEU A 69 6.85 30.76 -34.35
C LEU A 69 6.95 30.31 -35.84
N SER A 70 5.88 30.07 -36.62
CA SER A 70 4.65 30.84 -37.00
C SER A 70 3.79 29.89 -37.89
N ASP A 71 2.47 30.02 -38.12
CA ASP A 71 1.75 31.04 -38.90
C ASP A 71 0.20 30.77 -38.91
N GLU A 72 -0.61 31.80 -39.21
CA GLU A 72 -2.08 31.91 -39.05
C GLU A 72 -2.97 31.58 -40.31
N ARG A 73 -4.26 31.20 -40.05
CA ARG A 73 -5.54 31.46 -40.81
C ARG A 73 -5.81 30.67 -42.13
N VAL A 74 -7.03 30.25 -42.57
CA VAL A 74 -8.44 30.70 -42.39
C VAL A 74 -9.49 29.67 -42.95
N GLN A 75 -10.70 29.68 -42.34
CA GLN A 75 -12.12 29.39 -42.78
C GLN A 75 -12.72 28.02 -43.25
N GLU A 76 -13.77 27.64 -42.49
CA GLU A 76 -15.17 27.24 -42.82
C GLU A 76 -15.54 26.59 -44.18
N ASP A 77 -16.26 25.46 -44.19
CA ASP A 77 -17.74 25.41 -44.16
C ASP A 77 -18.37 23.97 -44.24
N LYS A 78 -19.56 23.82 -43.64
CA LYS A 78 -20.69 22.87 -43.90
C LYS A 78 -20.74 21.44 -43.32
N GLU A 79 -21.58 21.34 -42.28
CA GLU A 79 -22.79 20.48 -42.13
C GLU A 79 -22.78 19.07 -42.77
N LYS A 80 -22.89 18.04 -41.91
CA LYS A 80 -23.90 16.98 -42.04
C LYS A 80 -24.13 16.21 -40.73
N THR A 81 -25.38 16.33 -40.31
CA THR A 81 -26.20 15.55 -39.38
C THR A 81 -25.79 14.08 -39.20
N GLY A 82 -25.59 13.67 -37.94
CA GLY A 82 -25.43 12.27 -37.55
C GLY A 82 -25.68 12.12 -36.05
N ASN A 83 -26.77 11.48 -35.70
CA ASN A 83 -27.36 11.37 -34.37
C ASN A 83 -26.48 10.46 -33.47
N GLU A 84 -25.54 11.02 -32.70
CA GLU A 84 -24.88 10.28 -31.62
C GLU A 84 -25.71 10.40 -30.34
N VAL A 85 -26.45 9.33 -30.05
CA VAL A 85 -27.04 9.06 -28.74
C VAL A 85 -25.91 9.07 -27.72
N ARG A 86 -25.76 10.17 -26.98
CA ARG A 86 -25.05 10.17 -25.71
C ARG A 86 -25.79 9.20 -24.79
N LYS A 87 -25.24 8.00 -24.63
CA LYS A 87 -25.47 7.21 -23.42
C LYS A 87 -24.87 8.01 -22.28
N GLU A 88 -25.70 8.85 -21.66
CA GLU A 88 -25.50 9.18 -20.26
C GLU A 88 -25.61 7.85 -19.51
N GLU A 89 -24.46 7.27 -19.17
CA GLU A 89 -24.39 6.21 -18.19
C GLU A 89 -25.01 6.79 -16.92
N ALA A 90 -26.20 6.32 -16.58
CA ALA A 90 -26.80 6.58 -15.29
C ALA A 90 -25.76 6.18 -14.24
N LYS A 91 -25.23 7.17 -13.52
CA LYS A 91 -24.48 6.90 -12.29
C LYS A 91 -25.46 6.23 -11.35
N GLU A 92 -25.45 4.90 -11.33
CA GLU A 92 -25.97 4.18 -10.18
C GLU A 92 -25.26 4.75 -8.95
N ASP A 93 -26.02 5.22 -7.98
CA ASP A 93 -25.47 5.61 -6.68
C ASP A 93 -24.91 4.35 -6.02
N ILE A 94 -23.62 4.08 -6.27
CA ILE A 94 -22.90 2.99 -5.66
C ILE A 94 -22.78 3.34 -4.17
N ALA A 95 -23.45 2.58 -3.31
CA ALA A 95 -23.30 2.72 -1.88
C ALA A 95 -21.82 2.49 -1.49
N VAL A 96 -21.26 3.41 -0.70
CA VAL A 96 -19.85 3.40 -0.30
C VAL A 96 -19.69 3.54 1.22
N GLU A 97 -18.62 2.97 1.75
CA GLU A 97 -18.08 3.26 3.08
C GLU A 97 -16.81 4.10 2.94
N VAL A 98 -16.67 5.12 3.80
CA VAL A 98 -15.53 6.05 3.77
C VAL A 98 -14.56 5.71 4.91
N GLU A 99 -13.28 5.55 4.61
CA GLU A 99 -12.25 5.46 5.65
C GLU A 99 -12.06 6.85 6.26
N PRO A 100 -12.39 7.06 7.55
CA PRO A 100 -12.54 8.39 8.13
C PRO A 100 -11.24 9.19 8.22
N LYS A 101 -10.08 8.52 8.30
CA LYS A 101 -8.79 9.19 8.47
C LYS A 101 -8.21 9.67 7.13
N THR A 102 -8.65 9.15 6.00
CA THR A 102 -8.13 9.47 4.65
C THR A 102 -9.17 10.07 3.73
N GLY A 103 -10.46 9.82 3.96
CA GLY A 103 -11.55 10.23 3.07
C GLY A 103 -11.71 9.35 1.83
N VAL A 104 -10.92 8.28 1.68
CA VAL A 104 -11.08 7.37 0.54
C VAL A 104 -12.36 6.55 0.70
N SER A 105 -13.07 6.35 -0.40
CA SER A 105 -14.35 5.63 -0.44
C SER A 105 -14.18 4.24 -1.02
N PHE A 106 -14.90 3.28 -0.45
CA PHE A 106 -14.91 1.88 -0.84
C PHE A 106 -16.35 1.46 -1.16
N PRO A 107 -16.63 0.87 -2.32
CA PRO A 107 -17.97 0.34 -2.60
C PRO A 107 -18.35 -0.71 -1.54
N VAL A 108 -19.61 -0.77 -1.13
CA VAL A 108 -20.06 -1.80 -0.16
C VAL A 108 -20.07 -3.22 -0.76
N LYS A 109 -20.02 -3.33 -2.09
CA LYS A 109 -20.04 -4.58 -2.83
C LYS A 109 -19.23 -4.46 -4.12
N LEU A 110 -18.44 -5.49 -4.45
CA LEU A 110 -17.72 -5.60 -5.73
C LEU A 110 -18.59 -6.27 -6.80
N ASN A 111 -18.17 -6.13 -8.07
CA ASN A 111 -18.86 -6.71 -9.24
C ASN A 111 -18.99 -8.24 -9.18
N ASP A 112 -18.06 -8.91 -8.51
CA ASP A 112 -18.06 -10.37 -8.32
C ASP A 112 -18.90 -10.83 -7.12
N GLY A 113 -19.64 -9.90 -6.49
CA GLY A 113 -20.56 -10.18 -5.41
C GLY A 113 -19.96 -10.08 -4.01
N LYS A 114 -18.63 -10.00 -3.86
CA LYS A 114 -17.98 -9.89 -2.55
C LYS A 114 -18.41 -8.61 -1.83
N GLN A 115 -18.70 -8.73 -0.55
CA GLN A 115 -19.19 -7.62 0.28
C GLN A 115 -18.04 -7.04 1.09
N LEU A 116 -18.08 -5.73 1.33
CA LEU A 116 -17.13 -5.04 2.18
C LEU A 116 -17.34 -5.45 3.64
N ASN A 117 -16.29 -5.95 4.29
CA ASN A 117 -16.33 -6.37 5.70
C ASN A 117 -15.71 -5.34 6.64
N CYS A 118 -14.72 -4.57 6.17
CA CYS A 118 -14.15 -3.45 6.91
C CYS A 118 -13.30 -2.53 6.02
N VAL A 119 -13.13 -1.29 6.46
CA VAL A 119 -12.12 -0.36 5.95
C VAL A 119 -11.03 -0.09 6.98
N GLY A 120 -9.81 0.19 6.51
CA GLY A 120 -8.65 0.46 7.35
C GLY A 120 -7.61 1.34 6.65
N LEU A 121 -6.55 1.68 7.39
CA LEU A 121 -5.51 2.59 6.93
C LEU A 121 -4.12 2.04 7.19
N ARG A 122 -3.27 1.98 6.16
CA ARG A 122 -1.85 1.73 6.34
C ARG A 122 -1.11 3.03 6.62
N LYS A 123 -0.47 3.10 7.79
CA LYS A 123 0.48 4.17 8.15
C LYS A 123 1.90 3.63 8.21
N LYS A 124 2.89 4.45 7.83
CA LYS A 124 4.31 4.22 8.13
C LYS A 124 4.84 5.36 8.99
N SER A 125 5.69 5.06 9.95
CA SER A 125 6.43 6.09 10.69
C SER A 125 7.61 6.53 9.85
N MET A 126 7.79 7.83 9.65
CA MET A 126 8.98 8.40 9.01
C MET A 126 9.41 9.62 9.82
N LEU A 127 10.64 9.59 10.34
CA LEU A 127 11.20 10.66 11.19
C LEU A 127 10.32 10.98 12.42
N GLY A 128 9.63 9.98 12.98
CA GLY A 128 8.72 10.13 14.11
C GLY A 128 7.32 10.66 13.76
N LEU A 129 7.04 10.95 12.49
CA LEU A 129 5.71 11.34 12.02
C LEU A 129 5.01 10.18 11.30
N GLY A 130 3.73 9.97 11.59
CA GLY A 130 2.91 8.96 10.93
C GLY A 130 2.40 9.42 9.57
N ILE A 131 2.93 8.84 8.49
CA ILE A 131 2.50 9.11 7.12
C ILE A 131 1.42 8.11 6.70
N LYS A 132 0.31 8.61 6.17
CA LYS A 132 -0.79 7.82 5.61
C LYS A 132 -0.38 7.36 4.21
N ILE A 133 -0.23 6.05 4.02
CA ILE A 133 0.24 5.49 2.75
C ILE A 133 -0.94 5.20 1.82
N TYR A 134 -1.93 4.46 2.32
CA TYR A 134 -3.13 4.11 1.58
C TYR A 134 -4.28 3.76 2.54
N GLY A 135 -5.51 3.99 2.10
CA GLY A 135 -6.67 3.32 2.68
C GLY A 135 -6.86 1.94 2.05
N PHE A 136 -7.48 1.01 2.75
CA PHE A 136 -7.84 -0.29 2.20
C PHE A 136 -9.23 -0.75 2.65
N GLY A 137 -9.90 -1.53 1.80
CA GLY A 137 -11.14 -2.23 2.11
C GLY A 137 -10.93 -3.74 1.95
N ILE A 138 -11.42 -4.53 2.90
CA ILE A 138 -11.39 -5.99 2.84
C ILE A 138 -12.76 -6.49 2.46
N TYR A 139 -12.81 -7.30 1.41
CA TYR A 139 -14.01 -7.87 0.84
C TYR A 139 -13.95 -9.38 0.87
N ALA A 140 -15.09 -10.02 1.08
CA ALA A 140 -15.19 -11.47 1.08
C ALA A 140 -16.53 -11.97 0.54
N ASP A 141 -16.53 -13.25 0.17
CA ASP A 141 -17.76 -14.01 0.01
C ASP A 141 -18.32 -14.37 1.40
N ASN A 142 -19.32 -13.60 1.85
CA ASN A 142 -19.91 -13.74 3.18
C ASN A 142 -20.63 -15.08 3.38
N GLU A 143 -21.21 -15.67 2.33
CA GLU A 143 -21.85 -16.98 2.44
C GLU A 143 -20.80 -18.08 2.64
N LYS A 144 -19.69 -18.01 1.90
CA LYS A 144 -18.56 -18.95 2.09
C LYS A 144 -17.88 -18.77 3.45
N LEU A 145 -17.72 -17.53 3.92
CA LEU A 145 -17.20 -17.29 5.26
C LEU A 145 -18.14 -17.80 6.35
N LYS A 146 -19.46 -17.63 6.18
CA LYS A 146 -20.46 -18.17 7.10
C LYS A 146 -20.42 -19.69 7.19
N GLU A 147 -20.40 -20.37 6.05
CA GLU A 147 -20.26 -21.84 5.98
C GLU A 147 -18.98 -22.30 6.70
N LEU A 148 -17.84 -21.63 6.42
CA LEU A 148 -16.54 -21.90 7.03
C LEU A 148 -16.58 -21.73 8.56
N LEU A 149 -17.08 -20.59 9.05
CA LEU A 149 -17.12 -20.27 10.48
C LEU A 149 -18.04 -21.23 11.24
N ARG A 150 -19.23 -21.53 10.70
CA ARG A 150 -20.15 -22.49 11.32
C ARG A 150 -19.55 -23.90 11.35
N SER A 151 -18.79 -24.29 10.33
CA SER A 151 -18.13 -25.60 10.28
C SER A 151 -16.97 -25.72 11.28
N LYS A 152 -16.16 -24.68 11.45
CA LYS A 152 -14.92 -24.73 12.26
C LYS A 152 -15.09 -24.25 13.70
N ILE A 153 -15.89 -23.21 13.91
CA ILE A 153 -16.12 -22.57 15.22
C ILE A 153 -17.41 -23.09 15.86
N GLY A 154 -18.38 -23.52 15.04
CA GLY A 154 -19.67 -24.03 15.51
C GLY A 154 -20.63 -22.91 15.88
N LYS A 155 -20.64 -22.51 17.16
CA LYS A 155 -21.64 -21.59 17.71
C LYS A 155 -21.17 -20.13 17.68
N ALA A 156 -22.15 -19.22 17.63
CA ALA A 156 -21.92 -17.79 17.76
C ALA A 156 -21.16 -17.47 19.06
N LEU A 157 -20.12 -16.64 18.95
CA LEU A 157 -19.33 -16.16 20.08
C LEU A 157 -19.73 -14.74 20.44
N ALA A 158 -19.48 -14.32 21.68
CA ALA A 158 -19.74 -12.94 22.11
C ALA A 158 -18.70 -11.94 21.60
N LYS A 159 -17.52 -12.42 21.20
CA LYS A 159 -16.39 -11.61 20.72
C LYS A 159 -15.58 -12.38 19.68
N ALA A 160 -14.93 -11.64 18.77
CA ALA A 160 -14.04 -12.24 17.79
C ALA A 160 -12.83 -12.85 18.52
N THR A 161 -12.47 -14.07 18.16
CA THR A 161 -11.36 -14.80 18.79
C THR A 161 -10.19 -14.95 17.83
N LYS A 162 -9.00 -15.24 18.37
CA LYS A 162 -7.81 -15.57 17.56
C LYS A 162 -8.12 -16.73 16.60
N GLU A 163 -8.88 -17.72 17.05
CA GLU A 163 -9.29 -18.88 16.26
C GLU A 163 -10.17 -18.50 15.06
N MET A 164 -11.09 -17.54 15.22
CA MET A 164 -11.89 -17.05 14.09
C MET A 164 -11.00 -16.40 13.02
N TYR A 165 -10.09 -15.51 13.42
CA TYR A 165 -9.16 -14.88 12.48
C TYR A 165 -8.26 -15.92 11.82
N GLN A 166 -7.74 -16.87 12.60
CA GLN A 166 -6.89 -17.94 12.09
C GLN A 166 -7.64 -18.83 11.09
N THR A 167 -8.91 -19.15 11.36
CA THR A 167 -9.77 -19.90 10.44
C THR A 167 -9.90 -19.19 9.09
N VAL A 168 -10.08 -17.86 9.08
CA VAL A 168 -10.16 -17.08 7.84
C VAL A 168 -8.81 -17.04 7.12
N ILE A 169 -7.71 -16.82 7.86
CA ILE A 169 -6.34 -16.83 7.32
C ILE A 169 -6.04 -18.17 6.64
N ASP A 170 -6.34 -19.28 7.31
CA ASP A 170 -6.00 -20.63 6.86
C ASP A 170 -6.91 -21.19 5.77
N SER A 171 -8.03 -20.52 5.48
CA SER A 171 -8.99 -20.97 4.48
C SER A 171 -8.62 -20.59 3.06
N ASP A 172 -9.32 -21.22 2.10
CA ASP A 172 -9.32 -20.85 0.68
C ASP A 172 -10.53 -19.95 0.31
N ALA A 173 -11.17 -19.31 1.30
CA ALA A 173 -12.35 -18.50 1.02
C ALA A 173 -11.98 -17.28 0.16
N GLY A 174 -12.73 -17.01 -0.91
CA GLY A 174 -12.44 -15.88 -1.80
C GLY A 174 -12.44 -14.55 -1.05
N MET A 175 -11.33 -13.81 -1.11
CA MET A 175 -11.17 -12.50 -0.46
C MET A 175 -10.43 -11.53 -1.36
N THR A 176 -10.78 -10.26 -1.29
CA THR A 176 -10.10 -9.18 -2.02
C THR A 176 -9.77 -8.06 -1.06
N VAL A 177 -8.52 -7.59 -1.09
CA VAL A 177 -8.14 -6.34 -0.45
C VAL A 177 -7.97 -5.30 -1.54
N ARG A 178 -8.83 -4.28 -1.52
CA ARG A 178 -8.75 -3.12 -2.41
C ARG A 178 -7.99 -2.02 -1.71
N ILE A 179 -6.91 -1.55 -2.31
CA ILE A 179 -5.99 -0.55 -1.78
C ILE A 179 -6.15 0.71 -2.62
N VAL A 180 -6.34 1.86 -1.96
CA VAL A 180 -6.44 3.18 -2.60
C VAL A 180 -5.28 4.04 -2.10
N ILE A 181 -4.36 4.36 -3.00
CA ILE A 181 -3.17 5.14 -2.68
C ILE A 181 -3.55 6.54 -2.20
N VAL A 182 -2.96 6.97 -1.09
CA VAL A 182 -3.12 8.32 -0.53
C VAL A 182 -1.82 9.11 -0.64
N PHE A 183 -0.67 8.45 -0.40
CA PHE A 183 0.63 9.08 -0.54
C PHE A 183 1.03 9.21 -2.02
N SER A 184 1.11 10.44 -2.52
CA SER A 184 1.23 10.73 -3.96
C SER A 184 2.62 10.49 -4.57
N ASN A 185 3.65 10.27 -3.75
CA ASN A 185 5.04 10.11 -4.19
C ASN A 185 5.52 8.65 -4.08
N LEU A 186 4.63 7.68 -4.34
CA LEU A 186 5.01 6.26 -4.37
C LEU A 186 5.52 5.88 -5.76
N THR A 187 6.72 5.29 -5.80
CA THR A 187 7.21 4.56 -6.98
C THR A 187 6.76 3.10 -6.90
N MET A 188 6.72 2.42 -8.04
CA MET A 188 6.40 0.98 -8.07
C MET A 188 7.46 0.17 -7.29
N SER A 189 8.75 0.50 -7.41
CA SER A 189 9.82 -0.07 -6.58
C SER A 189 9.54 0.05 -5.07
N MET A 190 9.10 1.22 -4.58
CA MET A 190 8.71 1.38 -3.17
C MET A 190 7.53 0.47 -2.81
N VAL A 191 6.55 0.33 -3.70
CA VAL A 191 5.41 -0.56 -3.48
C VAL A 191 5.86 -2.02 -3.41
N LYS A 192 6.63 -2.50 -4.39
CA LYS A 192 7.22 -3.86 -4.40
C LYS A 192 7.93 -4.16 -3.10
N LYS A 193 8.89 -3.31 -2.70
CA LYS A 193 9.64 -3.46 -1.46
C LYS A 193 8.74 -3.56 -0.22
N ASN A 194 7.72 -2.70 -0.10
CA ASN A 194 6.81 -2.75 1.06
C ASN A 194 5.95 -4.02 1.08
N PHE A 195 5.54 -4.53 -0.09
CA PHE A 195 4.86 -5.82 -0.18
C PHE A 195 5.79 -6.96 0.20
N ASP A 196 7.00 -6.99 -0.34
CA ASP A 196 8.00 -8.02 -0.08
C ASP A 196 8.36 -8.09 1.41
N GLU A 197 8.58 -6.93 2.05
CA GLU A 197 8.80 -6.81 3.50
C GLU A 197 7.62 -7.37 4.32
N GLY A 198 6.39 -6.95 3.99
CA GLY A 198 5.19 -7.35 4.72
C GLY A 198 4.86 -8.84 4.57
N LEU A 199 4.99 -9.35 3.34
CA LEU A 199 4.80 -10.77 3.01
C LEU A 199 5.91 -11.61 3.64
N GLY A 200 7.17 -11.20 3.52
CA GLY A 200 8.31 -11.88 4.12
C GLY A 200 8.18 -12.01 5.64
N ALA A 201 7.75 -10.94 6.33
CA ALA A 201 7.48 -10.99 7.76
C ALA A 201 6.36 -11.97 8.12
N SER A 202 5.27 -11.99 7.34
CA SER A 202 4.14 -12.92 7.57
C SER A 202 4.50 -14.36 7.26
N ILE A 203 5.22 -14.63 6.16
CA ILE A 203 5.76 -15.96 5.83
C ILE A 203 6.65 -16.45 6.97
N LYS A 204 7.58 -15.60 7.44
CA LYS A 204 8.48 -15.95 8.55
C LYS A 204 7.70 -16.38 9.79
N LYS A 205 6.60 -15.68 10.12
CA LYS A 205 5.74 -16.05 11.25
C LYS A 205 5.02 -17.39 11.03
N LEU A 206 4.41 -17.58 9.86
CA LEU A 206 3.61 -18.77 9.55
C LEU A 206 4.46 -20.05 9.42
N THR A 207 5.76 -19.89 9.15
CA THR A 207 6.69 -21.02 8.93
C THR A 207 7.65 -21.26 10.10
N GLY A 208 7.39 -20.66 11.26
CA GLY A 208 8.22 -20.85 12.46
C GLY A 208 9.63 -20.25 12.34
N GLY A 209 9.78 -19.15 11.60
CA GLY A 209 11.02 -18.39 11.49
C GLY A 209 11.76 -18.53 10.15
N LYS A 210 11.29 -19.38 9.24
CA LYS A 210 11.93 -19.59 7.94
C LYS A 210 11.60 -18.45 6.97
N LYS A 211 12.62 -17.90 6.32
CA LYS A 211 12.43 -16.90 5.26
C LYS A 211 12.12 -17.59 3.93
N ASN A 212 11.38 -16.91 3.06
CA ASN A 212 11.16 -17.32 1.68
C ASN A 212 10.97 -16.07 0.82
N ASP A 213 12.08 -15.36 0.62
CA ASP A 213 12.09 -14.06 -0.07
C ASP A 213 11.69 -14.23 -1.55
N GLU A 214 12.06 -15.36 -2.17
CA GLU A 214 11.61 -15.71 -3.53
C GLU A 214 10.09 -15.77 -3.65
N LEU A 215 9.40 -16.33 -2.65
CA LEU A 215 7.94 -16.41 -2.66
C LEU A 215 7.30 -15.04 -2.41
N ALA A 216 7.85 -14.25 -1.47
CA ALA A 216 7.36 -12.91 -1.15
C ALA A 216 7.38 -12.00 -2.39
N ASN A 217 8.46 -12.05 -3.17
CA ASN A 217 8.69 -11.16 -4.31
C ASN A 217 7.78 -11.46 -5.53
N LYS A 218 7.09 -12.61 -5.56
CA LYS A 218 6.26 -13.00 -6.71
C LYS A 218 5.01 -12.15 -6.91
N VAL A 219 4.45 -11.56 -5.84
CA VAL A 219 3.15 -10.87 -5.91
C VAL A 219 3.22 -9.61 -6.76
N MET A 220 4.26 -8.79 -6.57
CA MET A 220 4.41 -7.53 -7.31
C MET A 220 5.60 -7.55 -8.27
N GLY A 221 6.40 -8.63 -8.30
CA GLY A 221 7.67 -8.69 -9.05
C GLY A 221 7.55 -8.35 -10.54
N HIS A 222 6.47 -8.77 -11.20
CA HIS A 222 6.23 -8.51 -12.63
C HIS A 222 5.52 -7.19 -12.94
N ALA A 223 5.13 -6.40 -11.93
CA ALA A 223 4.52 -5.09 -12.17
C ALA A 223 5.55 -4.14 -12.83
N SER A 224 5.13 -3.43 -13.88
CA SER A 224 6.02 -2.49 -14.59
C SER A 224 6.40 -1.31 -13.71
N GLU A 225 7.67 -0.91 -13.76
CA GLU A 225 8.17 0.31 -13.09
C GLU A 225 7.59 1.60 -13.70
N ASP A 226 7.09 1.55 -14.95
CA ASP A 226 6.53 2.70 -15.65
C ASP A 226 5.11 3.06 -15.16
N ILE A 227 4.51 2.21 -14.33
CA ILE A 227 3.20 2.47 -13.74
C ILE A 227 3.31 3.61 -12.72
N LYS A 228 2.69 4.75 -13.04
CA LYS A 228 2.60 5.90 -12.14
C LYS A 228 1.50 5.68 -11.11
N LEU A 229 1.88 5.58 -9.84
CA LEU A 229 0.96 5.46 -8.71
C LEU A 229 0.73 6.82 -8.07
N THR A 230 -0.33 7.50 -8.50
CA THR A 230 -0.76 8.78 -7.94
C THR A 230 -1.78 8.57 -6.82
N SER A 231 -2.12 9.64 -6.10
CA SER A 231 -3.25 9.59 -5.15
C SER A 231 -4.53 9.16 -5.87
N GLY A 232 -5.24 8.17 -5.31
CA GLY A 232 -6.43 7.57 -5.90
C GLY A 232 -6.15 6.34 -6.78
N SER A 233 -4.89 6.05 -7.14
CA SER A 233 -4.55 4.79 -7.83
C SER A 233 -5.03 3.59 -7.00
N VAL A 234 -5.60 2.60 -7.68
CA VAL A 234 -6.16 1.40 -7.06
C VAL A 234 -5.24 0.21 -7.32
N ILE A 235 -4.95 -0.53 -6.27
CA ILE A 235 -4.34 -1.86 -6.33
C ILE A 235 -5.32 -2.84 -5.70
N GLU A 236 -5.64 -3.94 -6.37
CA GLU A 236 -6.45 -5.01 -5.80
C GLU A 236 -5.63 -6.27 -5.71
N ILE A 237 -5.64 -6.92 -4.54
CA ILE A 237 -5.03 -8.23 -4.38
C ILE A 237 -6.12 -9.18 -3.90
N SER A 238 -6.36 -10.20 -4.71
CA SER A 238 -7.44 -11.16 -4.50
C SER A 238 -6.86 -12.56 -4.25
N ARG A 239 -7.28 -13.18 -3.15
CA ARG A 239 -7.21 -14.63 -2.96
C ARG A 239 -8.37 -15.24 -3.72
N LEU A 240 -8.05 -15.86 -4.85
CA LEU A 240 -8.95 -16.65 -5.68
C LEU A 240 -8.98 -18.11 -5.18
N PRO A 241 -10.04 -18.88 -5.50
CA PRO A 241 -10.10 -20.31 -5.19
C PRO A 241 -8.87 -21.07 -5.71
N GLY A 242 -8.46 -22.11 -4.99
CA GLY A 242 -7.25 -22.87 -5.27
C GLY A 242 -5.98 -22.16 -4.79
N TYR A 243 -6.06 -21.34 -3.74
CA TYR A 243 -4.93 -20.61 -3.17
C TYR A 243 -4.13 -19.81 -4.19
N THR A 244 -4.85 -19.10 -5.04
CA THR A 244 -4.25 -18.29 -6.09
C THR A 244 -4.32 -16.81 -5.73
N LEU A 245 -3.17 -16.16 -5.57
CA LEU A 245 -3.08 -14.74 -5.26
C LEU A 245 -2.88 -13.95 -6.55
N GLN A 246 -3.87 -13.15 -6.91
CA GLN A 246 -3.86 -12.30 -8.10
C GLN A 246 -3.74 -10.83 -7.70
N ALA A 247 -2.77 -10.11 -8.28
CA ALA A 247 -2.67 -8.67 -8.12
C ALA A 247 -3.12 -7.95 -9.40
N ARG A 248 -3.94 -6.92 -9.22
CA ARG A 248 -4.32 -5.93 -10.23
C ARG A 248 -3.82 -4.56 -9.82
N VAL A 249 -3.27 -3.82 -10.77
CA VAL A 249 -2.89 -2.41 -10.60
C VAL A 249 -3.62 -1.62 -11.67
N MET A 250 -4.44 -0.64 -11.26
CA MET A 250 -5.31 0.13 -12.16
C MET A 250 -6.09 -0.79 -13.12
N ASP A 251 -6.76 -1.78 -12.55
CA ASP A 251 -7.57 -2.82 -13.23
C ASP A 251 -6.81 -3.77 -14.17
N GLN A 252 -5.49 -3.60 -14.34
CA GLN A 252 -4.66 -4.52 -15.12
C GLN A 252 -4.09 -5.62 -14.24
N VAL A 253 -4.27 -6.88 -14.63
CA VAL A 253 -3.65 -8.03 -13.94
C VAL A 253 -2.14 -7.98 -14.18
N VAL A 254 -1.37 -7.84 -13.10
CA VAL A 254 0.10 -7.79 -13.13
C VAL A 254 0.75 -9.06 -12.60
N SER A 255 0.01 -9.86 -11.82
CA SER A 255 0.50 -11.14 -11.31
C SER A 255 -0.64 -12.11 -11.01
N ASN A 256 -0.29 -13.39 -11.07
CA ASN A 256 -1.16 -14.49 -10.68
C ASN A 256 -0.29 -15.63 -10.14
N VAL A 257 -0.38 -15.94 -8.84
CA VAL A 257 0.56 -16.84 -8.14
C VAL A 257 -0.20 -17.88 -7.34
N GLU A 258 -0.09 -19.14 -7.73
CA GLU A 258 -0.62 -20.27 -6.96
C GLU A 258 0.34 -20.60 -5.80
N SER A 259 -0.11 -20.33 -4.57
CA SER A 259 0.60 -20.69 -3.34
C SER A 259 -0.28 -20.50 -2.11
N GLU A 260 -0.57 -21.60 -1.43
CA GLU A 260 -1.27 -21.60 -0.14
C GLU A 260 -0.57 -20.73 0.89
N LEU A 261 0.75 -20.91 1.04
CA LEU A 261 1.54 -20.13 2.00
C LEU A 261 1.48 -18.63 1.71
N LEU A 262 1.54 -18.24 0.43
CA LEU A 262 1.50 -16.83 0.04
C LEU A 262 0.11 -16.21 0.28
N CYS A 263 -0.97 -16.94 -0.05
CA CYS A 263 -2.33 -16.53 0.25
C CYS A 263 -2.55 -16.33 1.75
N LYS A 264 -2.11 -17.30 2.57
CA LYS A 264 -2.18 -17.20 4.04
C LYS A 264 -1.37 -16.03 4.56
N ALA A 265 -0.13 -15.85 4.07
CA ALA A 265 0.73 -14.75 4.45
C ALA A 265 0.12 -13.39 4.12
N TYR A 266 -0.51 -13.25 2.95
CA TYR A 266 -1.14 -12.00 2.54
C TYR A 266 -2.30 -11.62 3.47
N ILE A 267 -3.22 -12.54 3.75
CA ILE A 267 -4.34 -12.28 4.66
C ILE A 267 -3.86 -12.08 6.10
N HIS A 268 -2.80 -12.79 6.50
CA HIS A 268 -2.16 -12.62 7.81
C HIS A 268 -1.62 -11.19 8.03
N MET A 269 -1.22 -10.45 6.99
CA MET A 269 -0.80 -9.03 7.14
C MET A 269 -1.93 -8.14 7.70
N TYR A 270 -3.19 -8.50 7.47
CA TYR A 270 -4.36 -7.74 7.91
C TYR A 270 -5.00 -8.32 9.16
N LEU A 271 -4.95 -9.64 9.35
CA LEU A 271 -5.69 -10.34 10.41
C LEU A 271 -4.79 -11.01 11.46
N GLY A 272 -3.49 -11.12 11.19
CA GLY A 272 -2.51 -11.71 12.07
C GLY A 272 -2.23 -10.89 13.33
N ASP A 273 -1.25 -11.33 14.12
CA ASP A 273 -0.93 -10.70 15.41
C ASP A 273 -0.39 -9.26 15.24
N ASP A 274 0.31 -8.99 14.13
CA ASP A 274 0.86 -7.65 13.77
C ASP A 274 0.08 -7.00 12.63
N ALA A 275 -1.25 -7.09 12.67
CA ALA A 275 -2.13 -6.48 11.68
C ALA A 275 -1.79 -5.01 11.40
N PHE A 276 -1.82 -4.61 10.13
CA PHE A 276 -1.52 -3.23 9.73
C PHE A 276 -2.41 -2.16 10.36
N ASP A 277 -3.66 -2.50 10.64
CA ASP A 277 -4.62 -1.64 11.35
C ASP A 277 -5.45 -2.52 12.30
N LYS A 278 -5.23 -2.33 13.62
CA LYS A 278 -5.93 -3.11 14.65
C LYS A 278 -7.42 -2.77 14.71
N ASP A 279 -7.79 -1.51 14.46
CA ASP A 279 -9.19 -1.08 14.43
C ASP A 279 -9.91 -1.80 13.27
N ALA A 280 -9.25 -1.90 12.11
CA ALA A 280 -9.80 -2.61 10.95
C ALA A 280 -9.94 -4.11 11.21
N LYS A 281 -8.95 -4.74 11.87
CA LYS A 281 -9.03 -6.15 12.28
C LYS A 281 -10.19 -6.40 13.24
N GLU A 282 -10.43 -5.51 14.21
CA GLU A 282 -11.56 -5.61 15.13
C GLU A 282 -12.90 -5.47 14.41
N LYS A 283 -13.01 -4.49 13.49
CA LYS A 283 -14.19 -4.34 12.62
C LYS A 283 -14.45 -5.56 11.77
N LEU A 284 -13.42 -6.15 11.16
CA LEU A 284 -13.57 -7.43 10.46
C LEU A 284 -14.10 -8.50 11.43
N GLY A 285 -13.55 -8.57 12.64
CA GLY A 285 -14.03 -9.49 13.68
C GLY A 285 -15.52 -9.34 13.96
N MET A 286 -16.02 -8.11 14.09
CA MET A 286 -17.45 -7.84 14.25
C MET A 286 -18.26 -8.28 13.03
N SER A 287 -17.74 -8.05 11.82
CA SER A 287 -18.36 -8.55 10.58
C SER A 287 -18.46 -10.08 10.59
N LEU A 288 -17.39 -10.79 10.97
CA LEU A 288 -17.39 -12.26 11.08
C LEU A 288 -18.40 -12.77 12.12
N LEU A 289 -18.55 -12.07 13.25
CA LEU A 289 -19.55 -12.43 14.27
C LEU A 289 -20.98 -12.29 13.74
N SER A 290 -21.24 -11.31 12.87
CA SER A 290 -22.57 -11.08 12.28
C SER A 290 -22.98 -12.17 11.27
N LEU A 291 -22.05 -13.04 10.88
CA LEU A 291 -22.32 -14.15 9.95
C LEU A 291 -22.90 -15.40 10.65
N PHE A 292 -22.86 -15.47 11.99
CA PHE A 292 -23.36 -16.62 12.73
C PHE A 292 -24.88 -16.72 12.72
#